data_AF-A0A7S9R6B2-F1
#
_entry.id   AF-A0A7S9R6B2-F1
#
_cell.length_a   1.000
_cell.length_b   1.000
_cell.length_c   1.000
_cell.angle_alpha   90.00
_cell.angle_beta   90.00
_cell.angle_gamma   90.00
#
_symmetry.space_group_name_H-M   'P 1'
#
loop_
_entity.id
_entity.type
_entity.pdbx_description
1 polymer ?
#
loop_
_entity_poly.entity_id
_entity_poly.type
_entity_poly.pdbx_seq_one_letter_code
_entity_poly.pdbx_strand_id
1 'polypeptide(L)'
;MKRDDVEKYIKEKFDVFGEQIFPKYPKINVFRHKKNEKWFALLMQLSTSKLGLESDEMIEVLNLKCSPDLAMVLVDEEQIFKAYHMNKKHWISVNLNSKISQKTVFDLIDESFSLSK
;
A
#
# COMPACT_ATOMS: atom_id res chain seq x y z
N MET A 1 -8.97 -3.91 -8.00
CA MET A 1 -8.11 -2.91 -8.69
C MET A 1 -6.86 -3.61 -9.20
N LYS A 2 -6.30 -3.22 -10.35
CA LYS A 2 -5.05 -3.81 -10.86
C LYS A 2 -3.84 -3.02 -10.38
N ARG A 3 -2.68 -3.69 -10.33
CA ARG A 3 -1.37 -3.10 -10.03
C ARG A 3 -1.09 -1.87 -10.89
N ASP A 4 -1.31 -1.99 -12.18
CA ASP A 4 -1.05 -0.94 -13.18
C ASP A 4 -1.86 0.34 -12.90
N ASP A 5 -3.05 0.21 -12.31
CA ASP A 5 -3.89 1.38 -11.96
C ASP A 5 -3.22 2.23 -10.87
N VAL A 6 -2.61 1.57 -9.87
CA VAL A 6 -1.88 2.22 -8.77
C VAL A 6 -0.60 2.87 -9.30
N GLU A 7 0.17 2.13 -10.10
CA GLU A 7 1.43 2.63 -10.68
C GLU A 7 1.17 3.83 -11.59
N LYS A 8 0.13 3.75 -12.44
CA LYS A 8 -0.29 4.85 -13.31
C LYS A 8 -0.70 6.07 -12.50
N TYR A 9 -1.53 5.92 -11.48
CA TYR A 9 -1.98 7.02 -10.64
C TYR A 9 -0.81 7.74 -9.95
N ILE A 10 0.10 6.97 -9.34
CA ILE A 10 1.27 7.53 -8.66
C ILE A 10 2.18 8.28 -9.64
N LYS A 11 2.41 7.71 -10.82
CA LYS A 11 3.20 8.35 -11.88
C LYS A 11 2.56 9.65 -12.36
N GLU A 12 1.27 9.62 -12.73
CA GLU A 12 0.58 10.79 -13.29
C GLU A 12 0.45 11.93 -12.27
N LYS A 13 0.25 11.62 -10.99
CA LYS A 13 0.01 12.63 -9.96
C LYS A 13 1.28 13.15 -9.29
N PHE A 14 2.27 12.28 -9.05
CA PHE A 14 3.46 12.62 -8.27
C PHE A 14 4.76 12.54 -9.06
N ASP A 15 4.71 12.10 -10.33
CA ASP A 15 5.88 11.86 -11.18
C ASP A 15 6.87 10.85 -10.54
N VAL A 16 6.36 9.88 -9.77
CA VAL A 16 7.16 8.84 -9.09
C VAL A 16 6.98 7.49 -9.78
N PHE A 17 8.08 6.77 -9.98
CA PHE A 17 8.08 5.40 -10.48
C PHE A 17 8.32 4.40 -9.35
N GLY A 18 7.78 3.19 -9.49
CA GLY A 18 8.04 2.10 -8.55
C GLY A 18 9.47 1.59 -8.69
N GLU A 19 10.19 1.46 -7.57
CA GLU A 19 11.55 0.96 -7.52
C GLU A 19 11.60 -0.47 -6.94
N GLN A 20 12.33 -1.36 -7.62
CA GLN A 20 12.57 -2.73 -7.17
C GLN A 20 13.88 -2.81 -6.37
N ILE A 21 13.83 -2.35 -5.12
CA ILE A 21 15.04 -2.28 -4.27
C ILE A 21 15.37 -3.60 -3.56
N PHE A 22 14.52 -4.62 -3.73
CA PHE A 22 14.68 -5.94 -3.10
C PHE A 22 14.97 -7.00 -4.18
N PRO A 23 16.24 -7.32 -4.48
CA PRO A 23 16.59 -8.26 -5.56
C PRO A 23 15.95 -9.65 -5.39
N LYS A 24 15.75 -10.09 -4.14
CA LYS A 24 15.10 -11.37 -3.83
C LYS A 24 13.58 -11.35 -4.04
N TYR A 25 12.97 -10.18 -4.12
CA TYR A 25 11.52 -9.97 -4.19
C TYR A 25 11.18 -8.98 -5.31
N PRO A 26 11.39 -9.35 -6.58
CA PRO A 26 11.25 -8.44 -7.72
C PRO A 26 9.81 -7.95 -7.94
N LYS A 27 8.81 -8.59 -7.32
CA LYS A 27 7.40 -8.15 -7.38
C LYS A 27 7.06 -7.03 -6.39
N ILE A 28 8.02 -6.59 -5.58
CA ILE A 28 7.83 -5.49 -4.63
C ILE A 28 8.29 -4.20 -5.29
N ASN A 29 7.37 -3.24 -5.41
CA ASN A 29 7.66 -1.89 -5.87
C ASN A 29 7.54 -0.93 -4.67
N VAL A 30 8.63 -0.20 -4.42
CA VAL A 30 8.69 0.88 -3.42
C VAL A 30 8.46 2.21 -4.12
N PHE A 31 7.63 3.07 -3.53
CA PHE A 31 7.45 4.45 -3.98
C PHE A 31 7.88 5.40 -2.87
N ARG A 32 8.76 6.33 -3.21
CA ARG A 32 9.38 7.28 -2.28
C ARG A 32 9.48 8.67 -2.88
N HIS A 33 9.54 9.67 -2.00
CA HIS A 33 9.69 11.07 -2.42
C HIS A 33 11.06 11.30 -3.06
N LYS A 34 11.08 11.99 -4.20
CA LYS A 34 12.35 12.34 -4.89
C LYS A 34 13.30 13.18 -4.04
N LYS A 35 12.77 14.00 -3.12
CA LYS A 35 13.56 14.97 -2.34
C LYS A 35 14.17 14.38 -1.08
N ASN A 36 13.43 13.55 -0.35
CA ASN A 36 13.82 13.09 0.99
C ASN A 36 13.93 11.55 1.10
N GLU A 37 13.68 10.84 0.00
CA GLU A 37 13.71 9.38 -0.12
C GLU A 37 12.79 8.61 0.85
N LYS A 38 11.93 9.29 1.61
CA LYS A 38 10.95 8.65 2.50
C LYS A 38 9.92 7.91 1.68
N TRP A 39 9.60 6.69 2.11
CA TRP A 39 8.60 5.87 1.45
C TRP A 39 7.20 6.35 1.80
N PHE A 40 6.31 6.27 0.82
CA PHE A 40 4.88 6.54 0.98
C PHE A 40 4.01 5.41 0.43
N ALA A 41 4.53 4.54 -0.41
CA ALA A 41 3.80 3.34 -0.79
C ALA A 41 4.74 2.15 -0.99
N LEU A 42 4.23 0.96 -0.72
CA LEU A 42 4.89 -0.30 -1.02
C LEU A 42 3.85 -1.25 -1.61
N LEU A 43 4.02 -1.59 -2.89
CA LEU A 43 3.10 -2.46 -3.63
C LEU A 43 3.74 -3.83 -3.78
N MET A 44 3.05 -4.86 -3.32
CA MET A 44 3.61 -6.21 -3.19
C MET A 44 2.55 -7.28 -3.41
N GLN A 45 3.00 -8.48 -3.75
CA GLN A 45 2.16 -9.67 -3.83
C GLN A 45 2.43 -10.57 -2.62
N LEU A 46 1.39 -11.01 -1.93
CA LEU A 46 1.51 -11.91 -0.77
C LEU A 46 0.30 -12.84 -0.63
N SER A 47 0.49 -13.94 0.10
CA SER A 47 -0.60 -14.86 0.47
C SER A 47 -1.49 -14.22 1.55
N THR A 48 -2.80 -14.37 1.43
CA THR A 48 -3.79 -13.91 2.41
C THR A 48 -3.55 -14.42 3.84
N SER A 49 -2.89 -15.57 4.02
CA SER A 49 -2.55 -16.09 5.35
C SER A 49 -1.58 -15.19 6.12
N LYS A 50 -0.75 -14.43 5.40
CA LYS A 50 0.14 -13.41 5.98
C LYS A 50 -0.60 -12.19 6.54
N LEU A 51 -1.86 -12.01 6.17
CA LEU A 51 -2.77 -11.00 6.72
C LEU A 51 -3.67 -11.56 7.83
N GLY A 52 -3.57 -12.85 8.15
CA GLY A 52 -4.37 -13.51 9.19
C GLY A 52 -5.65 -14.18 8.68
N LEU A 53 -5.81 -14.32 7.36
CA LEU A 53 -6.94 -15.06 6.76
C LEU A 53 -6.62 -16.55 6.63
N GLU A 54 -7.65 -17.40 6.55
CA GLU A 54 -7.46 -18.86 6.48
C GLU A 54 -7.02 -19.38 5.10
N SER A 55 -7.13 -18.54 4.06
CA SER A 55 -6.75 -18.88 2.68
C SER A 55 -5.27 -18.60 2.42
N ASP A 56 -4.68 -19.31 1.44
CA ASP A 56 -3.36 -19.04 0.88
C ASP A 56 -3.39 -18.37 -0.50
N GLU A 57 -4.51 -17.71 -0.83
CA GLU A 57 -4.67 -16.98 -2.08
C GLU A 57 -3.64 -15.85 -2.22
N MET A 58 -3.02 -15.74 -3.39
CA MET A 58 -2.06 -14.68 -3.69
C MET A 58 -2.79 -13.41 -4.16
N ILE A 59 -2.64 -12.34 -3.39
CA ILE A 59 -3.28 -11.04 -3.66
C ILE A 59 -2.26 -9.92 -3.82
N GLU A 60 -2.65 -8.85 -4.51
CA GLU A 60 -1.91 -7.59 -4.54
C GLU A 60 -2.28 -6.74 -3.33
N VAL A 61 -1.27 -6.26 -2.62
CA VAL A 61 -1.40 -5.47 -1.40
C VAL A 61 -0.59 -4.20 -1.53
N LEU A 62 -1.23 -3.09 -1.15
CA LEU A 62 -0.60 -1.78 -1.09
C LEU A 62 -0.46 -1.33 0.36
N ASN A 63 0.76 -1.26 0.86
CA ASN A 63 1.01 -0.60 2.14
C ASN A 63 1.10 0.91 1.94
N LEU A 64 0.42 1.64 2.81
CA LEU A 64 0.37 3.11 2.81
C LEU A 64 0.62 3.63 4.22
N LYS A 65 1.28 4.78 4.33
CA LYS A 65 1.28 5.52 5.59
C LYS A 65 -0.12 5.98 5.91
N CYS A 66 -0.43 5.98 7.20
CA CYS A 66 -1.71 6.41 7.74
C CYS A 66 -1.46 7.05 9.10
N SER A 67 -2.25 8.06 9.47
CA SER A 67 -2.22 8.56 10.84
C SER A 67 -2.77 7.48 11.79
N PRO A 68 -2.30 7.39 13.04
CA PRO A 68 -2.79 6.40 13.99
C PRO A 68 -4.31 6.45 14.18
N ASP A 69 -4.88 7.66 14.26
CA ASP A 69 -6.33 7.85 14.45
C ASP A 69 -7.13 7.34 13.25
N LEU A 70 -6.66 7.60 12.02
CA LEU A 70 -7.31 7.11 10.82
C LEU A 70 -7.16 5.60 10.66
N ALA A 71 -5.99 5.04 11.00
CA ALA A 71 -5.75 3.60 10.96
C ALA A 71 -6.69 2.84 11.92
N MET A 72 -7.03 3.42 13.08
CA MET A 72 -8.01 2.83 14.00
C MET A 72 -9.42 2.74 13.43
N VAL A 73 -9.79 3.65 12.52
CA VAL A 73 -11.12 3.70 11.91
C VAL A 73 -11.19 2.86 10.63
N LEU A 74 -10.12 2.84 9.84
CA LEU A 74 -10.12 2.22 8.52
C LEU A 74 -9.93 0.71 8.53
N VAL A 75 -9.22 0.16 9.53
CA VAL A 75 -8.91 -1.27 9.55
C VAL A 75 -10.18 -2.07 9.83
N ASP A 76 -10.61 -2.84 8.83
CA ASP A 76 -11.82 -3.67 8.85
C ASP A 76 -11.52 -5.18 8.83
N GLU A 77 -10.24 -5.56 8.69
CA GLU A 77 -9.77 -6.95 8.59
C GLU A 77 -10.37 -7.72 7.38
N GLU A 78 -10.85 -7.00 6.36
CA GLU A 78 -11.37 -7.55 5.11
C GLU A 78 -10.73 -6.88 3.88
N GLN A 79 -10.82 -5.55 3.81
CA GLN A 79 -10.27 -4.73 2.73
C GLN A 79 -9.01 -4.00 3.17
N ILE A 80 -8.96 -3.60 4.44
CA ILE A 80 -7.85 -2.86 5.04
C ILE A 80 -7.43 -3.57 6.33
N PHE A 81 -6.15 -3.92 6.37
CA PHE A 81 -5.54 -4.67 7.45
C PHE A 81 -4.50 -3.80 8.17
N LYS A 82 -4.11 -4.24 9.36
CA LYS A 82 -2.87 -3.77 9.99
C LYS A 82 -1.69 -3.98 9.03
N ALA A 83 -0.70 -3.11 9.09
CA ALA A 83 0.44 -3.20 8.19
C ALA A 83 1.17 -4.56 8.23
N TYR A 84 1.44 -5.11 7.06
CA TYR A 84 2.38 -6.20 6.86
C TYR A 84 3.80 -5.65 6.71
N HIS A 85 4.78 -6.19 7.44
CA HIS A 85 6.19 -5.74 7.55
C HIS A 85 6.46 -4.29 8.03
N MET A 86 5.49 -3.38 7.97
CA MET A 86 5.66 -1.98 8.39
C MET A 86 5.16 -1.73 9.82
N ASN A 87 5.41 -0.53 10.33
CA ASN A 87 4.91 -0.12 11.65
C ASN A 87 3.38 -0.05 11.64
N LYS A 88 2.72 -0.99 12.34
CA LYS A 88 1.27 -1.15 12.41
C LYS A 88 0.50 0.05 12.98
N LYS A 89 1.18 1.01 13.61
CA LYS A 89 0.57 2.28 14.09
C LYS A 89 0.51 3.37 13.02
N HIS A 90 1.42 3.32 12.04
CA HIS A 90 1.62 4.40 11.07
C HIS A 90 1.44 3.95 9.63
N TRP A 91 1.09 2.68 9.43
CA TRP A 91 0.91 2.07 8.14
C TRP A 91 -0.29 1.13 8.19
N ILE A 92 -0.94 0.99 7.03
CA ILE A 92 -2.02 0.04 6.78
C ILE A 92 -1.68 -0.80 5.55
N SER A 93 -2.27 -2.00 5.43
CA SER A 93 -2.19 -2.83 4.22
C SER A 93 -3.55 -2.85 3.53
N VAL A 94 -3.62 -2.38 2.29
CA VAL A 94 -4.86 -2.37 1.50
C VAL A 94 -4.87 -3.57 0.56
N ASN A 95 -5.89 -4.42 0.65
CA ASN A 95 -6.13 -5.53 -0.27
C ASN A 95 -6.74 -5.00 -1.57
N LEU A 96 -5.95 -4.96 -2.65
CA LEU A 96 -6.40 -4.45 -3.95
C LEU A 96 -7.32 -5.42 -4.70
N ASN A 97 -7.37 -6.69 -4.29
CA ASN A 97 -8.28 -7.70 -4.82
C ASN A 97 -9.67 -7.64 -4.16
N SER A 98 -9.85 -6.84 -3.11
CA SER A 98 -11.12 -6.66 -2.43
C SER A 98 -12.11 -5.76 -3.21
N LYS A 99 -13.27 -5.49 -2.62
CA LYS A 99 -14.30 -4.58 -3.16
C LYS A 99 -13.99 -3.10 -2.92
N ILE A 100 -12.81 -2.76 -2.39
CA ILE A 100 -12.44 -1.38 -2.08
C ILE A 100 -12.51 -0.51 -3.33
N SER A 101 -13.13 0.66 -3.19
CA SER A 101 -13.34 1.56 -4.33
C SER A 101 -12.00 2.16 -4.79
N GLN A 102 -11.89 2.39 -6.10
CA GLN A 102 -10.69 3.03 -6.66
C GLN A 102 -10.44 4.41 -6.06
N LYS A 103 -11.52 5.19 -5.87
CA LYS A 103 -11.44 6.49 -5.23
C LYS A 103 -10.81 6.39 -3.84
N THR A 104 -11.26 5.44 -3.01
CA THR A 104 -10.71 5.24 -1.66
C THR A 104 -9.22 4.93 -1.70
N VAL A 105 -8.78 4.03 -2.58
CA VAL A 105 -7.35 3.70 -2.70
C VAL A 105 -6.53 4.94 -3.08
N PHE A 106 -7.01 5.74 -4.03
CA PHE A 106 -6.33 6.95 -4.49
C PHE A 106 -6.27 8.04 -3.42
N ASP A 107 -7.37 8.26 -2.68
CA ASP A 107 -7.40 9.18 -1.55
C ASP A 107 -6.40 8.76 -0.46
N LEU A 108 -6.25 7.45 -0.19
CA LEU A 108 -5.28 6.93 0.78
C LEU A 108 -3.82 7.09 0.29
N ILE A 109 -3.57 6.97 -1.02
CA ILE A 109 -2.24 7.23 -1.59
C ILE A 109 -1.89 8.71 -1.40
N ASP A 110 -2.83 9.63 -1.65
CA ASP A 110 -2.63 11.06 -1.47
C ASP A 110 -2.28 11.41 -0.02
N GLU A 111 -3.05 10.86 0.93
CA GLU A 111 -2.83 11.07 2.36
C GLU A 111 -1.44 10.53 2.77
N SER A 112 -1.12 9.32 2.34
CA SER A 112 0.18 8.71 2.62
C SER A 112 1.34 9.55 2.08
N PHE A 113 1.22 10.08 0.86
CA PHE A 113 2.18 10.98 0.25
C PHE A 113 2.33 12.28 1.06
N SER A 114 1.23 12.84 1.56
CA SER A 114 1.22 14.03 2.42
C SER A 114 1.96 13.80 3.75
N LEU A 115 1.68 12.68 4.43
CA LEU A 115 2.28 12.29 5.71
C LEU A 115 3.78 11.96 5.66
N SER A 116 4.37 11.90 4.47
CA SER A 116 5.76 11.47 4.24
C SER A 116 6.66 12.55 3.62
N LYS A 117 6.19 13.79 3.54
CA LYS A 117 7.01 14.94 3.09
C LYS A 117 8.16 15.28 4.05
#